data_AF-A0A832Q193-F1
#
_entry.id   AF-A0A832Q193-F1
#
_cell.length_a   1.000
_cell.length_b   1.000
_cell.length_c   1.000
_cell.angle_alpha   90.00
_cell.angle_beta   90.00
_cell.angle_gamma   90.00
#
_symmetry.space_group_name_H-M   'P 1'
#
loop_
_entity.id
_entity.type
_entity.pdbx_description
1 polymer ?
#
loop_
_entity_poly.entity_id
_entity_poly.type
_entity_poly.pdbx_seq_one_letter_code
_entity_poly.pdbx_strand_id
1 'polypeptide(L)'
;EIFLHSEYANNDSIALINGIIRSDNNVTDLLFQQEAIDLINDNLSKVMTVLLVLAIILLFISFTLIRNTIRLSVYSKRFLINTMKLVGATSAFIRKPFVVNNIFTGIAAGIIADIIIFLMLTYFSSEYAELQPIISNTDIIIIFASVVLLGVIITTIATAFAVNRYIKMKSDQLYYV
;
A
#
# COMPACT_ATOMS: atom_id res chain seq x y z
N GLU A 1 1.59 36.63 -19.51
CA GLU A 1 2.15 35.67 -18.54
C GLU A 1 1.74 34.27 -18.95
N ILE A 2 2.67 33.30 -18.99
CA ILE A 2 2.40 31.92 -19.36
C ILE A 2 2.49 31.08 -18.08
N PHE A 3 1.38 30.46 -17.69
CA PHE A 3 1.35 29.56 -16.53
C PHE A 3 1.66 28.14 -16.99
N LEU A 4 2.60 27.47 -16.33
CA LEU A 4 2.90 26.06 -16.57
C LEU A 4 1.81 25.19 -15.94
N HIS A 5 1.30 24.23 -16.70
CA HIS A 5 0.38 23.21 -16.17
C HIS A 5 1.10 22.31 -15.15
N SER A 6 0.43 21.97 -14.06
CA SER A 6 0.99 21.21 -12.92
C SER A 6 1.61 19.87 -13.30
N GLU A 7 1.15 19.26 -14.39
CA GLU A 7 1.65 18.01 -14.95
C GLU A 7 3.12 18.08 -15.41
N TYR A 8 3.62 19.29 -15.70
CA TYR A 8 5.00 19.53 -16.16
C TYR A 8 5.87 20.24 -15.11
N ALA A 9 5.38 20.40 -13.88
CA ALA A 9 6.11 21.03 -12.77
C ALA A 9 7.10 20.08 -12.07
N ASN A 10 7.75 19.19 -12.83
CA ASN A 10 8.86 18.36 -12.33
C ASN A 10 10.20 18.93 -12.84
N ASN A 11 11.27 18.75 -12.08
CA ASN A 11 12.59 19.34 -12.37
C ASN A 11 13.10 18.94 -13.79
N ASP A 12 12.91 17.68 -14.18
CA ASP A 12 13.34 17.15 -15.49
C ASP A 12 12.59 17.77 -16.69
N SER A 13 11.28 18.00 -16.56
CA SER A 13 10.41 18.57 -17.59
C SER A 13 10.66 20.07 -17.72
N ILE A 14 10.89 20.76 -16.60
CA ILE A 14 11.28 22.17 -16.58
C ILE A 14 12.66 22.35 -17.25
N ALA A 15 13.61 21.45 -17.02
CA ALA A 15 14.93 21.49 -17.66
C ALA A 15 14.86 21.30 -19.19
N LEU A 16 14.03 20.35 -19.66
CA LEU A 16 13.79 20.11 -21.10
C LEU A 16 13.09 21.29 -21.78
N ILE A 17 12.05 21.86 -21.16
CA ILE A 17 11.31 23.01 -21.70
C ILE A 17 12.21 24.25 -21.77
N ASN A 18 13.08 24.46 -20.79
CA ASN A 18 14.06 25.55 -20.80
C ASN A 18 15.10 25.42 -21.92
N GLY A 19 15.53 24.19 -22.26
CA GLY A 19 16.44 23.95 -23.38
C GLY A 19 15.86 24.37 -24.73
N ILE A 20 14.54 24.23 -24.90
CA ILE A 20 13.82 24.60 -26.12
C ILE A 20 13.58 26.11 -26.20
N ILE A 21 13.18 26.74 -25.09
CA ILE A 21 12.83 28.18 -25.05
C ILE A 21 14.06 29.09 -25.15
N ARG A 22 15.25 28.63 -24.72
CA ARG A 22 16.52 29.37 -24.88
C ARG A 22 16.97 29.57 -26.33
N SER A 23 16.36 28.88 -27.30
CA SER A 23 16.73 29.00 -28.72
C SER A 23 16.06 30.17 -29.44
N ASP A 24 15.14 30.88 -28.79
CA ASP A 24 14.47 32.07 -29.35
C ASP A 24 14.82 33.33 -28.52
N ASN A 25 15.38 34.34 -29.19
CA ASN A 25 16.12 35.46 -28.56
C ASN A 25 15.23 36.54 -27.90
N ASN A 26 13.98 36.24 -27.55
CA ASN A 26 12.98 37.23 -27.16
C ASN A 26 12.28 36.95 -25.81
N VAL A 27 12.97 36.38 -24.83
CA VAL A 27 12.42 36.20 -23.47
C VAL A 27 13.38 36.79 -22.44
N THR A 28 13.15 38.07 -22.12
CA THR A 28 13.80 38.81 -21.04
C THR A 28 13.06 38.55 -19.74
N ASP A 29 13.80 38.07 -18.74
CA ASP A 29 13.43 37.86 -17.33
C ASP A 29 12.42 36.74 -17.04
N LEU A 30 12.95 35.52 -16.97
CA LEU A 30 12.35 34.43 -16.22
C LEU A 30 12.87 34.47 -14.77
N LEU A 31 12.10 35.06 -13.86
CA LEU A 31 12.27 34.90 -12.41
C LEU A 31 11.86 33.48 -12.01
N PHE A 32 12.64 32.49 -12.45
CA PHE A 32 12.48 31.11 -12.03
C PHE A 32 12.96 31.01 -10.59
N GLN A 33 12.04 30.89 -9.65
CA GLN A 33 12.34 30.43 -8.30
C GLN A 33 12.56 28.90 -8.32
N GLN A 34 13.48 28.44 -9.19
CA GLN A 34 13.91 27.03 -9.29
C GLN A 34 14.35 26.52 -7.92
N GLU A 35 15.02 27.36 -7.14
CA GLU A 35 15.48 27.04 -5.81
C GLU A 35 14.33 26.69 -4.83
N ALA A 36 13.18 27.36 -4.92
CA ALA A 36 12.02 27.02 -4.07
C ALA A 36 11.33 25.73 -4.52
N ILE A 37 11.21 25.49 -5.83
CA ILE A 37 10.63 24.24 -6.36
C ILE A 37 11.55 23.05 -6.08
N ASP A 38 12.86 23.23 -6.20
CA ASP A 38 13.86 22.21 -5.90
C ASP A 38 13.87 21.86 -4.41
N LEU A 39 13.77 22.85 -3.52
CA LEU A 39 13.63 22.62 -2.09
C LEU A 39 12.33 21.90 -1.74
N ILE A 40 11.19 22.24 -2.37
CA ILE A 40 9.92 21.55 -2.15
C ILE A 40 10.00 20.11 -2.65
N ASN A 41 10.49 19.88 -3.87
CA ASN A 41 10.55 18.55 -4.47
C ASN A 41 11.54 17.61 -3.74
N ASP A 42 12.69 18.13 -3.29
CA ASP A 42 13.65 17.36 -2.50
C ASP A 42 13.10 17.00 -1.12
N ASN A 43 12.41 17.94 -0.44
CA ASN A 43 11.75 17.65 0.83
C ASN A 43 10.59 16.66 0.67
N LEU A 44 9.77 16.78 -0.37
CA LEU A 44 8.71 15.81 -0.67
C LEU A 44 9.29 14.42 -0.94
N SER A 45 10.36 14.33 -1.73
CA SER A 45 11.04 13.06 -2.02
C SER A 45 11.59 12.40 -0.75
N LYS A 46 12.16 13.20 0.17
CA LYS A 46 12.62 12.72 1.49
C LYS A 46 11.45 12.21 2.33
N VAL A 47 10.35 12.96 2.41
CA VAL A 47 9.15 12.54 3.16
C VAL A 47 8.57 11.24 2.59
N MET A 48 8.43 11.12 1.27
CA MET A 48 7.98 9.90 0.61
C MET A 48 8.90 8.72 0.93
N THR A 49 10.22 8.93 0.92
CA THR A 49 11.19 7.89 1.27
C THR A 49 11.03 7.41 2.71
N VAL A 50 10.87 8.34 3.67
CA VAL A 50 10.64 8.00 5.08
C VAL A 50 9.34 7.23 5.27
N LEU A 51 8.25 7.67 4.62
CA LEU A 51 6.96 6.98 4.67
C LEU A 51 7.03 5.57 4.07
N LEU A 52 7.77 5.40 2.98
CA LEU A 52 7.99 4.10 2.35
C LEU A 52 8.75 3.15 3.28
N VAL A 53 9.82 3.62 3.92
CA VAL A 53 10.57 2.83 4.92
C VAL A 53 9.66 2.41 6.08
N LEU A 54 8.86 3.35 6.59
CA LEU A 54 7.91 3.09 7.67
C LEU A 54 6.83 2.06 7.25
N ALA A 55 6.32 2.16 6.02
CA ALA A 55 5.37 1.20 5.46
C ALA A 55 5.95 -0.22 5.37
N ILE A 56 7.22 -0.36 4.96
CA ILE A 56 7.91 -1.66 4.92
C ILE A 56 8.03 -2.26 6.32
N ILE A 57 8.38 -1.46 7.33
CA ILE A 57 8.49 -1.92 8.72
C ILE A 57 7.13 -2.40 9.23
N LEU A 58 6.06 -1.63 9.01
CA LEU A 58 4.70 -2.02 9.38
C LEU A 58 4.25 -3.31 8.68
N LEU A 59 4.58 -3.47 7.40
CA LEU A 59 4.29 -4.68 6.65
C LEU A 59 5.00 -5.88 7.29
N PHE A 60 6.27 -5.73 7.68
CA PHE A 60 7.03 -6.79 8.35
C PHE A 60 6.43 -7.17 9.71
N ILE A 61 6.00 -6.19 10.51
CA ILE A 61 5.30 -6.41 11.79
C ILE A 61 3.99 -7.17 11.55
N SER A 62 3.18 -6.70 10.61
CA SER A 62 1.91 -7.34 10.22
C SER A 62 2.12 -8.80 9.78
N PHE A 63 3.13 -9.05 8.93
CA PHE A 63 3.47 -10.40 8.50
C PHE A 63 3.86 -11.32 9.68
N THR A 64 4.61 -10.79 10.65
CA THR A 64 5.00 -11.53 11.85
C THR A 64 3.79 -11.88 12.73
N LEU A 65 2.85 -10.94 12.88
CA LEU A 65 1.59 -11.17 13.59
C LEU A 65 0.74 -12.24 12.89
N ILE A 66 0.56 -12.13 11.57
CA ILE A 66 -0.17 -13.13 10.78
C ILE A 66 0.46 -14.52 10.96
N ARG A 67 1.79 -14.62 10.90
CA ARG A 67 2.49 -15.89 11.13
C ARG A 67 2.19 -16.48 12.51
N ASN A 68 2.15 -15.67 13.55
CA ASN A 68 1.84 -16.13 14.91
C ASN A 68 0.37 -16.57 15.03
N THR A 69 -0.55 -15.79 14.48
CA THR A 69 -1.99 -16.10 14.46
C THR A 69 -2.26 -17.41 13.73
N ILE A 70 -1.62 -17.63 12.58
CA ILE A 70 -1.75 -18.89 11.83
C ILE A 70 -1.21 -20.08 12.62
N ARG A 71 -0.09 -19.93 13.34
CA ARG A 71 0.44 -21.00 14.22
C ARG A 71 -0.61 -21.42 15.25
N LEU A 72 -1.18 -20.45 15.96
CA LEU A 72 -2.20 -20.69 16.98
C LEU A 72 -3.46 -21.33 16.38
N SER A 73 -3.91 -20.84 15.23
CA SER A 73 -5.09 -21.36 14.55
C SER A 73 -4.91 -22.80 14.04
N VAL A 74 -3.73 -23.11 13.48
CA VAL A 74 -3.36 -24.47 13.04
C VAL A 74 -3.27 -25.42 14.24
N TYR A 75 -2.68 -24.98 15.35
CA TYR A 75 -2.59 -25.77 16.58
C TYR A 75 -3.98 -26.12 17.13
N SER A 76 -4.89 -25.13 17.19
CA SER A 76 -6.27 -25.33 17.63
C SER A 76 -7.03 -26.33 16.75
N LYS A 77 -6.76 -26.35 15.44
CA LYS A 77 -7.40 -27.24 14.45
C LYS A 77 -6.58 -28.49 14.11
N ARG A 78 -5.58 -28.84 14.92
CA ARG A 78 -4.63 -29.93 14.62
C ARG A 78 -5.29 -31.27 14.29
N PHE A 79 -6.37 -31.63 15.00
CA PHE A 79 -7.09 -32.89 14.79
C PHE A 79 -7.76 -32.91 13.41
N LEU A 80 -8.45 -31.83 13.04
CA LEU A 80 -9.11 -31.68 11.75
C LEU A 80 -8.11 -31.72 10.59
N ILE A 81 -6.94 -31.10 10.77
CA ILE A 81 -5.87 -31.14 9.77
C ILE A 81 -5.33 -32.57 9.62
N ASN A 82 -5.18 -33.30 10.73
CA ASN A 82 -4.72 -34.69 10.70
C ASN A 82 -5.72 -35.62 10.01
N THR A 83 -7.01 -35.49 10.29
CA THR A 83 -8.05 -36.28 9.60
C THR A 83 -8.10 -35.96 8.11
N MET A 84 -7.98 -34.68 7.71
CA MET A 84 -7.87 -34.30 6.29
C MET A 84 -6.64 -34.92 5.62
N LYS A 85 -5.50 -34.97 6.31
CA LYS A 85 -4.28 -35.63 5.79
C LYS A 85 -4.46 -37.14 5.60
N LEU A 86 -5.15 -37.82 6.51
CA LEU A 86 -5.42 -39.27 6.44
C LEU A 86 -6.30 -39.67 5.24
N VAL A 87 -7.20 -38.78 4.82
CA VAL A 87 -8.06 -38.99 3.65
C VAL A 87 -7.36 -38.57 2.34
N GLY A 88 -6.08 -38.20 2.39
CA GLY A 88 -5.29 -37.81 1.21
C GLY A 88 -5.56 -36.39 0.71
N ALA A 89 -6.11 -35.50 1.54
CA ALA A 89 -6.39 -34.13 1.13
C ALA A 89 -5.09 -33.38 0.78
N THR A 90 -5.13 -32.63 -0.33
CA THR A 90 -3.99 -31.81 -0.77
C THR A 90 -3.74 -30.65 0.18
N SER A 91 -2.49 -30.18 0.27
CA SER A 91 -2.14 -29.03 1.12
C SER A 91 -2.92 -27.75 0.75
N ALA A 92 -3.33 -27.61 -0.51
CA ALA A 92 -4.16 -26.50 -0.98
C ALA A 92 -5.59 -26.57 -0.43
N PHE A 93 -6.17 -27.77 -0.32
CA PHE A 93 -7.51 -27.97 0.25
C PHE A 93 -7.54 -27.58 1.73
N ILE A 94 -6.52 -27.98 2.49
CA ILE A 94 -6.38 -27.64 3.91
C ILE A 94 -6.19 -26.11 4.09
N ARG A 95 -5.49 -25.44 3.17
CA ARG A 95 -5.23 -23.99 3.22
C ARG A 95 -6.43 -23.12 2.85
N LYS A 96 -7.29 -23.57 1.92
CA LYS A 96 -8.41 -22.81 1.36
C LYS A 96 -9.25 -22.06 2.42
N PRO A 97 -9.75 -22.69 3.51
CA PRO A 97 -10.56 -21.99 4.50
C PRO A 97 -9.82 -20.85 5.20
N PHE A 98 -8.51 -21.00 5.44
CA PHE A 98 -7.70 -19.95 6.07
C PHE A 98 -7.52 -18.75 5.14
N VAL A 99 -7.23 -19.00 3.86
CA VAL A 99 -7.04 -17.92 2.88
C VAL A 99 -8.34 -17.17 2.62
N VAL A 100 -9.44 -17.88 2.42
CA VAL A 100 -10.76 -17.25 2.20
C VAL A 100 -11.15 -16.37 3.38
N ASN A 101 -10.97 -16.83 4.62
CA ASN A 101 -11.27 -16.01 5.80
C ASN A 101 -10.43 -14.72 5.84
N ASN A 102 -9.14 -14.79 5.51
CA ASN A 102 -8.25 -13.64 5.51
C ASN A 102 -8.54 -12.67 4.35
N ILE A 103 -9.04 -13.13 3.20
CA ILE A 103 -9.51 -12.24 2.12
C ILE A 103 -10.62 -11.33 2.66
N PHE A 104 -11.62 -11.89 3.34
CA PHE A 104 -12.70 -11.09 3.93
C PHE A 104 -12.17 -10.10 4.98
N THR A 105 -11.19 -10.52 5.79
CA THR A 105 -10.54 -9.62 6.75
C THR A 105 -9.78 -8.50 6.04
N GLY A 106 -9.11 -8.78 4.92
CA GLY A 106 -8.43 -7.79 4.09
C GLY A 106 -9.38 -6.77 3.45
N ILE A 107 -10.52 -7.23 2.93
CA ILE A 107 -11.58 -6.34 2.41
C ILE A 107 -12.11 -5.44 3.53
N ALA A 108 -12.45 -6.01 4.69
CA ALA A 108 -12.95 -5.25 5.83
C ALA A 108 -11.93 -4.20 6.31
N ALA A 109 -10.65 -4.57 6.38
CA ALA A 109 -9.58 -3.64 6.75
C ALA A 109 -9.41 -2.51 5.72
N GLY A 110 -9.48 -2.82 4.42
CA GLY A 110 -9.43 -1.81 3.35
C GLY A 110 -10.59 -0.82 3.43
N ILE A 111 -11.82 -1.30 3.62
CA ILE A 111 -13.00 -0.44 3.79
C ILE A 111 -12.85 0.47 5.01
N ILE A 112 -12.35 -0.06 6.13
CA ILE A 112 -12.11 0.75 7.34
C ILE A 112 -11.05 1.83 7.06
N ALA A 113 -9.98 1.50 6.34
CA ALA A 113 -8.96 2.47 5.95
C ALA A 113 -9.54 3.57 5.05
N ASP A 114 -10.34 3.22 4.05
CA ASP A 114 -10.99 4.18 3.15
C ASP A 114 -11.94 5.12 3.90
N ILE A 115 -12.69 4.61 4.88
CA ILE A 115 -13.54 5.45 5.74
C ILE A 115 -12.69 6.48 6.49
N ILE A 116 -11.55 6.07 7.05
CA ILE A 116 -10.64 6.98 7.76
C ILE A 116 -10.07 8.03 6.82
N ILE A 117 -9.63 7.62 5.61
CA ILE A 117 -9.12 8.55 4.60
C ILE A 117 -10.21 9.54 4.20
N PHE A 118 -11.42 9.07 3.93
CA PHE A 118 -12.56 9.91 3.59
C PHE A 118 -12.88 10.94 4.68
N LEU A 119 -12.90 10.52 5.95
CA LEU A 119 -13.11 11.42 7.09
C LEU A 119 -11.99 12.46 7.24
N MET A 120 -10.73 12.08 6.99
CA MET A 120 -9.65 13.04 6.96
C MET A 120 -9.83 14.04 5.81
N LEU A 121 -10.09 13.57 4.59
CA LEU A 121 -10.29 14.44 3.43
C LEU A 121 -11.41 15.45 3.66
N THR A 122 -12.55 15.05 4.21
CA THR A 122 -13.65 15.98 4.50
C THR A 122 -13.31 16.98 5.58
N TYR A 123 -12.61 16.55 6.65
CA TYR A 123 -12.15 17.43 7.72
C TYR A 123 -11.17 18.50 7.21
N PHE A 124 -10.14 18.11 6.45
CA PHE A 124 -9.17 19.05 5.88
C PHE A 124 -9.81 19.97 4.82
N SER A 125 -10.75 19.46 4.03
CA SER A 125 -11.45 20.27 3.02
C SER A 125 -12.35 21.34 3.64
N SER A 126 -12.87 21.12 4.86
CA SER A 126 -13.64 22.14 5.58
C SER A 126 -12.78 23.27 6.15
N GLU A 127 -11.53 22.97 6.52
CA GLU A 127 -10.61 23.95 7.12
C GLU A 127 -9.83 24.73 6.04
N TYR A 128 -9.53 24.09 4.90
CA TYR A 128 -8.71 24.65 3.84
C TYR A 128 -9.46 24.61 2.50
N ALA A 129 -10.32 25.62 2.27
CA ALA A 129 -11.14 25.73 1.04
C ALA A 129 -10.31 25.79 -0.26
N GLU A 130 -9.05 26.21 -0.18
CA GLU A 130 -8.11 26.28 -1.31
C GLU A 130 -7.58 24.90 -1.77
N LEU A 131 -7.76 23.84 -0.98
CA LEU A 131 -7.32 22.48 -1.34
C LEU A 131 -8.35 21.72 -2.20
N GLN A 132 -9.60 22.18 -2.28
CA GLN A 132 -10.65 21.52 -3.05
C GLN A 132 -10.35 21.33 -4.56
N PRO A 133 -9.68 22.25 -5.27
CA PRO A 133 -9.41 22.06 -6.69
C PRO A 133 -8.28 21.05 -6.99
N ILE A 134 -7.50 20.64 -5.97
CA ILE A 134 -6.28 19.86 -6.15
C ILE A 134 -6.58 18.37 -6.30
N ILE A 135 -7.70 17.88 -5.76
CA ILE A 135 -8.03 16.45 -5.72
C ILE A 135 -9.25 16.19 -6.62
N SER A 136 -9.04 15.52 -7.76
CA SER A 136 -10.14 15.10 -8.63
C SER A 136 -10.93 13.93 -8.03
N ASN A 137 -12.24 13.88 -8.30
CA ASN A 137 -13.08 12.73 -7.92
C ASN A 137 -12.54 11.40 -8.48
N THR A 138 -11.88 11.45 -9.65
CA THR A 138 -11.25 10.27 -10.26
C THR A 138 -10.09 9.75 -9.42
N ASP A 139 -9.27 10.64 -8.86
CA ASP A 139 -8.10 10.26 -8.06
C ASP A 139 -8.51 9.60 -6.75
N ILE A 140 -9.58 10.10 -6.11
CA ILE A 140 -10.14 9.50 -4.89
C ILE A 140 -10.59 8.06 -5.13
N ILE A 141 -11.28 7.81 -6.25
CA ILE A 141 -11.75 6.47 -6.61
C ILE A 141 -10.57 5.52 -6.85
N ILE A 142 -9.53 5.99 -7.56
CA ILE A 142 -8.32 5.20 -7.82
C ILE A 142 -7.61 4.86 -6.50
N ILE A 143 -7.49 5.81 -5.58
CA ILE A 143 -6.88 5.61 -4.28
C ILE A 143 -7.65 4.55 -3.49
N PHE A 144 -8.96 4.69 -3.33
CA PHE A 144 -9.78 3.73 -2.56
C PHE A 144 -9.72 2.32 -3.17
N ALA A 145 -9.84 2.22 -4.50
CA ALA A 145 -9.69 0.94 -5.20
C ALA A 145 -8.30 0.32 -4.95
N SER A 146 -7.24 1.13 -4.99
CA SER A 146 -5.86 0.67 -4.76
C SER A 146 -5.64 0.20 -3.32
N VAL A 147 -6.21 0.90 -2.31
CA VAL A 147 -6.07 0.57 -0.89
C VAL A 147 -6.71 -0.78 -0.60
N VAL A 148 -7.94 -1.00 -1.04
CA VAL A 148 -8.64 -2.28 -0.86
C VAL A 148 -7.91 -3.39 -1.59
N LEU A 149 -7.51 -3.17 -2.83
CA LEU A 149 -6.84 -4.17 -3.65
C LEU A 149 -5.48 -4.58 -3.05
N LEU A 150 -4.66 -3.61 -2.63
CA LEU A 150 -3.39 -3.89 -1.95
C LEU A 150 -3.60 -4.57 -0.60
N GLY A 151 -4.59 -4.14 0.19
CA GLY A 151 -4.92 -4.77 1.47
C GLY A 151 -5.28 -6.24 1.33
N VAL A 152 -6.10 -6.57 0.33
CA VAL A 152 -6.47 -7.97 0.02
C VAL A 152 -5.28 -8.76 -0.49
N ILE A 153 -4.48 -8.21 -1.41
CA ILE A 153 -3.31 -8.90 -1.96
C ILE A 153 -2.29 -9.20 -0.87
N ILE A 154 -1.94 -8.20 -0.04
CA ILE A 154 -0.94 -8.34 1.02
C ILE A 154 -1.38 -9.39 2.04
N THR A 155 -2.62 -9.30 2.53
CA THR A 155 -3.15 -10.27 3.51
C THR A 155 -3.22 -11.68 2.93
N THR A 156 -3.69 -11.83 1.69
CA THR A 156 -3.78 -13.12 1.01
C THR A 156 -2.41 -13.77 0.83
N ILE A 157 -1.42 -13.02 0.34
CA ILE A 157 -0.05 -13.51 0.13
C ILE A 157 0.59 -13.87 1.48
N ALA A 158 0.47 -13.01 2.48
CA ALA A 158 1.01 -13.24 3.81
C ALA A 158 0.43 -14.51 4.44
N THR A 159 -0.90 -14.67 4.42
CA THR A 159 -1.58 -15.87 4.91
C THR A 159 -1.19 -17.11 4.11
N ALA A 160 -1.16 -17.03 2.78
CA ALA A 160 -0.82 -18.17 1.93
C ALA A 160 0.59 -18.68 2.22
N PHE A 161 1.57 -17.77 2.38
CA PHE A 161 2.94 -18.11 2.72
C PHE A 161 3.05 -18.70 4.14
N ALA A 162 2.42 -18.06 5.12
CA ALA A 162 2.42 -18.52 6.51
C ALA A 162 1.83 -19.94 6.64
N VAL A 163 0.65 -20.18 6.07
CA VAL A 163 -0.03 -21.48 6.14
C VAL A 163 0.76 -22.57 5.43
N ASN A 164 1.32 -22.29 4.25
CA ASN A 164 2.10 -23.27 3.50
C ASN A 164 3.33 -23.76 4.28
N ARG A 165 3.95 -22.85 5.05
CA ARG A 165 5.06 -23.19 5.95
C ARG A 165 4.62 -24.15 7.05
N TYR A 166 3.49 -23.90 7.72
CA TYR A 166 3.03 -24.73 8.84
C TYR A 166 2.42 -26.08 8.42
N ILE A 167 1.72 -26.16 7.29
CA ILE A 167 1.12 -27.43 6.82
C ILE A 167 2.21 -28.43 6.39
N LYS A 168 3.31 -27.94 5.81
CA LYS A 168 4.47 -28.74 5.38
C LYS A 168 5.37 -29.20 6.53
N MET A 169 5.26 -28.59 7.72
CA MET A 169 5.97 -29.07 8.90
C MET A 169 5.33 -30.40 9.36
N LYS A 170 6.17 -31.44 9.56
CA LYS A 170 5.73 -32.79 9.93
C LYS A 170 5.02 -32.78 11.31
N SER A 171 3.95 -33.57 11.44
CA SER A 171 3.14 -33.71 12.68
C SER A 171 3.96 -34.08 13.92
N ASP A 172 5.14 -34.70 13.76
CA ASP A 172 5.97 -35.19 14.88
C ASP A 172 6.66 -34.09 15.71
N GLN A 173 6.65 -32.84 15.25
CA GLN A 173 7.20 -31.70 16.02
C GLN A 173 6.14 -30.86 16.75
N LEU A 174 4.86 -31.20 16.61
CA LEU A 174 3.75 -30.52 17.31
C LEU A 174 3.57 -30.97 18.77
N TYR A 175 4.27 -32.03 19.19
CA TYR A 175 4.20 -32.58 20.55
C TYR A 175 5.33 -32.11 21.49
N TYR A 176 6.32 -31.36 20.99
CA TYR A 176 7.51 -30.95 21.76
C TYR A 176 7.81 -29.44 21.74
N VAL A 177 6.80 -28.58 21.53
CA VAL A 177 6.94 -27.13 21.69
C VAL A 177 5.79 -26.56 22.50
#